data_AF-A0AAE1QJ81-F1
#
_entry.id   AF-A0AAE1QJ81-F1
#
_cell.length_a   1.000
_cell.length_b   1.000
_cell.length_c   1.000
_cell.angle_alpha   90.00
_cell.angle_beta   90.00
_cell.angle_gamma   90.00
#
_symmetry.space_group_name_H-M   'P 1'
#
loop_
_entity.id
_entity.type
_entity.pdbx_description
1 polymer ?
#
loop_
_entity_poly.entity_id
_entity_poly.type
_entity_poly.pdbx_seq_one_letter_code
_entity_poly.pdbx_strand_id
1 'polypeptide(L)'
;MLLTVCFKLRTFKGKILLVAPLWKAHPWWYTAPKVVSISSAPQSPGPIGERSEILRSILRFSRLQFILTSNLSFTVINYLSQAYRNPSVRQYQSCWKTFQSFLEEERIQVISQDIVLRFLCHLIHVENRTLATIQTHKAALKAPLFCGCNLTLDTRWLDWLHRSFFLQRPPCRQPRQFWSLGKSTGFLGTSAVPNIAPSKDQLFRKALFLTALYSDMRASQLHALSRHAIWTIFATNDA
;
A
#
# COMPACT_ATOMS: atom_id res chain seq x y z
N MET A 1 -40.95 -8.87 -6.03
CA MET A 1 -39.59 -9.43 -6.26
C MET A 1 -38.58 -9.15 -5.15
N LEU A 2 -38.38 -7.90 -4.69
CA LEU A 2 -37.40 -7.59 -3.63
C LEU A 2 -37.68 -8.29 -2.29
N LEU A 3 -38.95 -8.41 -1.90
CA LEU A 3 -39.35 -9.15 -0.68
C LEU A 3 -38.98 -10.64 -0.73
N THR A 4 -39.07 -11.27 -1.89
CA THR A 4 -38.77 -12.69 -2.08
C THR A 4 -37.26 -12.96 -2.01
N VAL A 5 -36.43 -12.03 -2.49
CA VAL A 5 -34.96 -12.11 -2.39
C VAL A 5 -34.50 -11.90 -0.94
N CYS A 6 -35.10 -10.94 -0.22
CA CYS A 6 -34.80 -10.72 1.19
C CYS A 6 -35.20 -11.91 2.08
N PHE A 7 -36.29 -12.61 1.75
CA PHE A 7 -36.72 -13.79 2.49
C PHE A 7 -35.76 -14.98 2.30
N LYS A 8 -35.30 -15.22 1.06
CA LYS A 8 -34.31 -16.28 0.76
C LYS A 8 -32.95 -16.04 1.45
N LEU A 9 -32.50 -14.79 1.57
CA LEU A 9 -31.27 -14.45 2.29
C LEU A 9 -31.39 -14.63 3.81
N ARG A 10 -32.58 -14.43 4.40
CA ARG A 10 -32.84 -14.71 5.82
C ARG A 10 -32.81 -16.19 6.18
N THR A 11 -33.15 -17.07 5.24
CA THR A 11 -33.18 -18.53 5.45
C THR A 11 -31.91 -19.25 5.01
N PHE A 12 -30.97 -18.56 4.35
CA PHE A 12 -29.75 -19.19 3.85
C PHE A 12 -28.74 -19.38 5.00
N LYS A 13 -28.85 -20.51 5.71
CA LYS A 13 -27.83 -21.04 6.63
C LYS A 13 -26.68 -21.76 5.89
N GLY A 14 -26.48 -21.48 4.61
CA GLY A 14 -25.37 -22.03 3.86
C GLY A 14 -24.07 -21.33 4.24
N LYS A 15 -23.09 -22.08 4.74
CA LYS A 15 -21.70 -21.62 4.78
C LYS A 15 -21.27 -21.42 3.32
N ILE A 16 -21.25 -20.18 2.83
CA ILE A 16 -20.62 -19.88 1.55
C ILE A 16 -19.13 -20.11 1.75
N LEU A 17 -18.67 -21.28 1.33
CA LEU A 17 -17.26 -21.64 1.31
C LEU A 17 -16.64 -20.90 0.12
N LEU A 18 -16.32 -19.63 0.32
CA LEU A 18 -15.47 -18.87 -0.60
C LEU A 18 -14.08 -19.47 -0.50
N VAL A 19 -13.79 -20.46 -1.36
CA VAL A 19 -12.43 -20.96 -1.57
C VAL A 19 -11.67 -19.85 -2.29
N ALA A 20 -11.07 -18.93 -1.54
CA ALA A 20 -9.99 -18.14 -2.07
C ALA A 20 -8.89 -19.12 -2.52
N PRO A 21 -8.28 -18.96 -3.71
CA PRO A 21 -7.12 -19.76 -4.07
C PRO A 21 -6.11 -19.60 -2.93
N LEU A 22 -5.82 -20.70 -2.23
CA LEU A 22 -4.78 -20.78 -1.22
C LEU A 22 -3.45 -20.60 -1.95
N TRP A 23 -3.02 -19.35 -2.13
CA TRP A 23 -1.61 -19.05 -2.35
C TRP A 23 -0.88 -19.69 -1.18
N LYS A 24 0.07 -20.59 -1.43
CA LYS A 24 0.92 -21.20 -0.40
C LYS A 24 1.64 -20.07 0.34
N ALA A 25 1.02 -19.56 1.39
CA ALA A 25 1.59 -18.54 2.24
C ALA A 25 2.68 -19.22 3.05
N HIS A 26 3.94 -18.92 2.75
CA HIS A 26 5.01 -19.23 3.70
C HIS A 26 4.68 -18.56 5.04
N PRO A 27 4.73 -19.28 6.17
CA PRO A 27 4.41 -18.71 7.46
C PRO A 27 5.31 -17.51 7.79
N TRP A 28 4.72 -16.44 8.32
CA TRP A 28 5.43 -15.21 8.72
C TRP A 28 6.47 -15.42 9.84
N TRP A 29 6.44 -16.57 10.50
CA TRP A 29 7.44 -17.00 11.48
C TRP A 29 8.62 -17.76 10.87
N TYR A 30 8.70 -17.90 9.54
CA TYR A 30 9.92 -18.35 8.88
C TYR A 30 11.03 -17.32 9.14
N THR A 31 11.75 -17.54 10.24
CA THR A 31 12.94 -16.77 10.60
C THR A 31 13.97 -17.01 9.51
N ALA A 32 14.11 -16.02 8.61
CA ALA A 32 15.24 -15.97 7.71
C ALA A 32 16.52 -16.19 8.53
N PRO A 33 17.47 -17.01 8.05
CA PRO A 33 18.71 -17.25 8.77
C PRO A 33 19.32 -15.90 9.16
N LYS A 34 19.76 -15.78 10.43
CA LYS A 34 20.51 -14.62 10.91
C LYS A 34 21.66 -14.40 9.93
N VAL A 35 21.52 -13.39 9.07
CA VAL A 35 22.62 -12.93 8.22
C VAL A 35 23.68 -12.45 9.19
N VAL A 36 24.72 -13.27 9.34
CA VAL A 36 25.93 -12.92 10.07
C VAL A 36 26.37 -11.58 9.50
N SER A 37 26.36 -10.55 10.35
CA SER A 37 26.76 -9.21 10.00
C SER A 37 28.22 -9.28 9.58
N ILE A 38 28.47 -9.32 8.27
CA ILE A 38 29.81 -9.11 7.73
C ILE A 38 30.15 -7.68 8.13
N SER A 39 31.00 -7.56 9.13
CA SER A 39 31.58 -6.30 9.58
C SER A 39 32.37 -5.70 8.41
N SER A 40 31.70 -4.93 7.56
CA SER A 40 32.38 -4.05 6.62
C SER A 40 33.09 -3.00 7.46
N ALA A 41 34.42 -3.10 7.51
CA ALA A 41 35.28 -2.08 8.08
C ALA A 41 34.86 -0.68 7.55
N PRO A 42 34.91 0.38 8.38
CA PRO A 42 34.55 1.72 7.95
C PRO A 42 35.44 2.10 6.77
N GLN A 43 34.84 2.14 5.57
CA GLN A 43 35.53 2.57 4.37
C GLN A 43 35.92 4.03 4.58
N SER A 44 37.22 4.30 4.42
CA SER A 44 37.78 5.65 4.40
C SER A 44 36.90 6.55 3.51
N PRO A 45 36.63 7.81 3.91
CA PRO A 45 35.88 8.75 3.10
C PRO A 45 36.54 8.89 1.73
N GLY A 46 35.93 8.31 0.70
CA GLY A 46 36.39 8.41 -0.69
C GLY A 46 36.54 9.86 -1.15
N PRO A 47 37.33 10.09 -2.20
CA PRO A 47 37.60 11.43 -2.73
C PRO A 47 36.30 12.19 -3.03
N ILE A 48 36.31 13.51 -2.77
CA ILE A 48 35.13 14.40 -2.89
C ILE A 48 34.42 14.27 -4.26
N GLY A 49 35.16 13.97 -5.33
CA GLY A 49 34.61 13.76 -6.67
C GLY A 49 33.59 12.61 -6.75
N GLU A 50 33.87 11.48 -6.08
CA GLU A 50 33.04 10.27 -6.12
C GLU A 50 31.65 10.51 -5.50
N ARG A 51 31.58 11.36 -4.46
CA ARG A 51 30.32 11.71 -3.79
C ARG A 51 29.36 12.47 -4.71
N SER A 52 29.90 13.32 -5.58
CA SER A 52 29.10 14.10 -6.53
C SER A 52 28.46 13.22 -7.62
N GLU A 53 29.14 12.14 -8.01
CA GLU A 53 28.64 11.19 -9.01
C GLU A 53 27.50 10.32 -8.47
N ILE A 54 27.58 9.93 -7.19
CA ILE A 54 26.50 9.18 -6.52
C ILE A 54 25.21 10.01 -6.50
N LEU A 55 25.30 11.30 -6.15
CA LEU A 55 24.13 12.18 -6.13
C LEU A 55 23.52 12.32 -7.54
N ARG A 56 24.35 12.55 -8.57
CA ARG A 56 23.86 12.61 -9.96
C ARG A 56 23.17 11.32 -10.37
N SER A 57 23.70 10.18 -9.95
CA SER A 57 23.10 8.87 -10.20
C SER A 57 21.75 8.74 -9.50
N ILE A 58 21.63 9.21 -8.26
CA ILE A 58 20.37 9.22 -7.51
C ILE A 58 19.31 10.02 -8.24
N LEU A 59 19.63 11.23 -8.70
CA LEU A 59 18.67 12.10 -9.38
C LEU A 59 18.26 11.56 -10.75
N ARG A 60 19.19 10.90 -11.46
CA ARG A 60 18.94 10.39 -12.81
C ARG A 60 18.13 9.10 -12.85
N PHE A 61 18.37 8.18 -11.92
CA PHE A 61 17.84 6.82 -12.02
C PHE A 61 16.54 6.61 -11.25
N SER A 62 15.69 5.71 -11.77
CA SER A 62 14.59 5.16 -10.97
C SER A 62 15.15 4.40 -9.75
N ARG A 63 14.31 4.16 -8.73
CA ARG A 63 14.74 3.49 -7.49
C ARG A 63 15.39 2.14 -7.75
N LEU A 64 14.79 1.34 -8.64
CA LEU A 64 15.32 0.02 -8.99
C LEU A 64 16.57 0.13 -9.86
N GLN A 65 16.63 1.07 -10.80
CA GLN A 65 17.85 1.32 -11.58
C GLN A 65 19.01 1.80 -10.72
N PHE A 66 18.74 2.59 -9.69
CA PHE A 66 19.76 3.01 -8.74
C PHE A 66 20.28 1.85 -7.88
N ILE A 67 19.40 0.89 -7.54
CA ILE A 67 19.86 -0.36 -6.91
C ILE A 67 20.65 -1.21 -7.92
N LEU A 68 20.25 -1.21 -9.20
CA LEU A 68 20.96 -1.94 -10.27
C LEU A 68 22.41 -1.44 -10.47
N THR A 69 22.69 -0.16 -10.20
CA THR A 69 24.05 0.38 -10.28
C THR A 69 24.93 -0.06 -9.10
N SER A 70 24.37 -0.64 -8.05
CA SER A 70 25.18 -1.34 -7.03
C SER A 70 25.72 -2.65 -7.62
N ASN A 71 26.88 -3.13 -7.14
CA ASN A 71 27.66 -4.26 -7.69
C ASN A 71 26.97 -5.65 -7.62
N LEU A 72 25.66 -5.72 -7.91
CA LEU A 72 24.85 -6.93 -7.91
C LEU A 72 24.68 -7.47 -9.33
N SER A 73 24.58 -8.79 -9.47
CA SER A 73 24.32 -9.41 -10.76
C SER A 73 22.88 -9.16 -11.22
N PHE A 74 22.69 -8.96 -12.53
CA PHE A 74 21.38 -8.71 -13.14
C PHE A 74 20.32 -9.76 -12.74
N THR A 75 20.72 -11.03 -12.64
CA THR A 75 19.87 -12.15 -12.20
C THR A 75 19.33 -11.92 -10.78
N VAL A 76 20.19 -11.55 -9.83
CA VAL A 76 19.76 -11.27 -8.45
C VAL A 76 18.79 -10.11 -8.41
N ILE A 77 19.01 -9.06 -9.21
CA ILE A 77 18.08 -7.93 -9.23
C ILE A 77 16.73 -8.30 -9.83
N ASN A 78 16.67 -9.15 -10.86
CA ASN A 78 15.40 -9.65 -11.36
C ASN A 78 14.60 -10.36 -10.26
N TYR A 79 15.23 -11.24 -9.48
CA TYR A 79 14.58 -11.89 -8.35
C TYR A 79 14.16 -10.90 -7.25
N LEU A 80 15.03 -9.93 -6.90
CA LEU A 80 14.69 -8.90 -5.91
C LEU A 80 13.54 -7.99 -6.38
N SER A 81 13.46 -7.70 -7.68
CA SER A 81 12.37 -6.90 -8.25
C SER A 81 11.04 -7.65 -8.20
N GLN A 82 11.06 -8.96 -8.42
CA GLN A 82 9.88 -9.84 -8.35
C GLN A 82 9.38 -10.05 -6.91
N ALA A 83 10.24 -9.84 -5.90
CA ALA A 83 9.83 -9.92 -4.49
C ALA A 83 8.77 -8.87 -4.12
N TYR A 84 8.68 -7.76 -4.87
CA TYR A 84 7.69 -6.71 -4.63
C TYR A 84 6.50 -6.84 -5.57
N ARG A 85 5.30 -6.66 -5.03
CA ARG A 85 4.08 -6.53 -5.84
C ARG A 85 4.13 -5.23 -6.64
N ASN A 86 3.62 -5.22 -7.87
CA ASN A 86 3.58 -4.04 -8.75
C ASN A 86 3.07 -2.75 -8.07
N PRO A 87 1.99 -2.77 -7.26
CA PRO A 87 1.55 -1.56 -6.54
C PRO A 87 2.61 -1.02 -5.58
N SER A 88 3.31 -1.90 -4.85
CA SER A 88 4.39 -1.51 -3.93
C SER A 88 5.60 -0.94 -4.68
N VAL A 89 5.93 -1.50 -5.85
CA VAL A 89 7.01 -0.96 -6.69
C VAL A 89 6.70 0.48 -7.10
N ARG A 90 5.48 0.74 -7.57
CA ARG A 90 5.02 2.09 -7.96
C ARG A 90 5.00 3.05 -6.77
N GLN A 91 4.47 2.59 -5.63
CA GLN A 91 4.42 3.41 -4.41
C GLN A 91 5.82 3.81 -3.95
N TYR A 92 6.75 2.86 -3.86
CA TYR A 92 8.13 3.15 -3.47
C TYR A 92 8.88 3.97 -4.52
N GLN A 93 8.56 3.81 -5.81
CA GLN A 93 9.09 4.69 -6.86
C GLN A 93 8.58 6.13 -6.69
N SER A 94 7.32 6.32 -6.32
CA SER A 94 6.78 7.64 -6.01
C SER A 94 7.50 8.25 -4.81
N CYS A 95 7.70 7.48 -3.72
CA CYS A 95 8.44 7.94 -2.55
C CYS A 95 9.89 8.33 -2.89
N TRP A 96 10.53 7.57 -3.78
CA TRP A 96 11.88 7.88 -4.29
C TRP A 96 11.91 9.20 -5.05
N LYS A 97 10.94 9.44 -5.93
CA LYS A 97 10.84 10.71 -6.67
C LYS A 97 10.66 11.91 -5.74
N THR A 98 9.81 11.79 -4.72
CA THR A 98 9.67 12.86 -3.70
C THR A 98 10.99 13.13 -2.99
N PHE A 99 11.77 12.10 -2.68
CA PHE A 99 13.10 12.28 -2.10
C PHE A 99 14.08 12.94 -3.06
N GLN A 100 14.08 12.57 -4.35
CA GLN A 100 14.90 13.23 -5.37
C GLN A 100 14.56 14.73 -5.47
N SER A 101 13.27 15.08 -5.52
CA SER A 101 12.82 16.48 -5.54
C SER A 101 13.29 17.24 -4.31
N PHE A 102 13.17 16.64 -3.12
CA PHE A 102 13.70 17.24 -1.88
C PHE A 102 15.22 17.51 -1.95
N LEU A 103 16.00 16.57 -2.48
CA LEU A 103 17.45 16.75 -2.63
C LEU A 103 17.79 17.89 -3.61
N GLU A 104 17.02 18.03 -4.69
CA GLU A 104 17.18 19.11 -5.68
C GLU A 104 16.82 20.48 -5.10
N GLU A 105 15.67 20.57 -4.41
CA GLU A 105 15.18 21.80 -3.78
C GLU A 105 16.15 22.34 -2.73
N GLU A 106 16.64 21.47 -1.85
CA GLU A 106 17.60 21.81 -0.78
C GLU A 106 19.05 21.90 -1.28
N ARG A 107 19.30 21.64 -2.58
CA ARG A 107 20.63 21.63 -3.22
C ARG A 107 21.65 20.78 -2.46
N ILE A 108 21.22 19.61 -1.98
CA ILE A 108 22.07 18.73 -1.17
C ILE A 108 23.16 18.10 -2.03
N GLN A 109 24.42 18.27 -1.63
CA GLN A 109 25.56 17.70 -2.36
C GLN A 109 26.01 16.33 -1.83
N VAL A 110 25.84 16.09 -0.53
CA VAL A 110 26.29 14.86 0.14
C VAL A 110 25.13 14.28 0.94
N ILE A 111 24.83 13.00 0.68
CA ILE A 111 23.77 12.30 1.39
C ILE A 111 24.33 11.69 2.66
N SER A 112 23.71 12.04 3.78
CA SER A 112 24.02 11.50 5.10
C SER A 112 22.73 11.06 5.80
N GLN A 113 22.87 10.38 6.93
CA GLN A 113 21.70 10.03 7.76
C GLN A 113 20.92 11.27 8.20
N ASP A 114 21.60 12.38 8.50
CA ASP A 114 20.97 13.64 8.87
C ASP A 114 20.04 14.16 7.77
N ILE A 115 20.49 14.13 6.51
CA ILE A 115 19.66 14.54 5.36
C ILE A 115 18.40 13.69 5.26
N VAL A 116 18.50 12.38 5.51
CA VAL A 116 17.33 11.48 5.50
C VAL A 116 16.38 11.83 6.66
N LEU A 117 16.88 12.12 7.85
CA LEU A 117 16.04 12.56 8.98
C LEU A 117 15.37 13.91 8.69
N ARG A 118 16.11 14.87 8.13
CA ARG A 118 15.58 16.17 7.68
C ARG A 118 14.49 16.01 6.63
N PHE A 119 14.66 15.11 5.67
CA PHE A 119 13.62 14.77 4.70
C PHE A 119 12.35 14.24 5.38
N LEU A 120 12.47 13.31 6.33
CA LEU A 120 11.30 12.79 7.05
C LEU A 120 10.61 13.88 7.88
N CYS A 121 11.36 14.82 8.47
CA CYS A 121 10.80 16.01 9.11
C CYS A 121 10.06 16.91 8.11
N HIS A 122 10.65 17.17 6.93
CA HIS A 122 10.03 17.95 5.87
C HIS A 122 8.67 17.36 5.45
N LEU A 123 8.57 16.03 5.30
CA LEU A 123 7.30 15.36 4.98
C LEU A 123 6.18 15.63 6.00
N ILE A 124 6.51 15.77 7.29
CA ILE A 124 5.50 16.10 8.32
C ILE A 124 5.19 17.58 8.37
N HIS A 125 6.23 18.40 8.46
CA HIS A 125 6.06 19.79 8.84
C HIS A 125 5.70 20.67 7.65
N VAL A 126 6.19 20.32 6.45
CA VAL A 126 5.95 21.06 5.20
C VAL A 126 4.85 20.41 4.38
N GLU A 127 4.97 19.12 4.05
CA GLU A 127 3.98 18.43 3.21
C GLU A 127 2.74 17.91 3.97
N ASN A 128 2.74 18.01 5.30
CA ASN A 128 1.65 17.55 6.16
C ASN A 128 1.23 16.08 5.94
N ARG A 129 2.19 15.19 5.68
CA ARG A 129 1.94 13.76 5.47
C ARG A 129 1.59 13.04 6.76
N THR A 130 0.86 11.92 6.63
CA THR A 130 0.51 11.04 7.74
C THR A 130 1.68 10.14 8.15
N LEU A 131 1.69 9.67 9.41
CA LEU A 131 2.74 8.78 9.93
C LEU A 131 2.89 7.49 9.11
N ALA A 132 1.78 6.91 8.66
CA ALA A 132 1.79 5.72 7.82
C ALA A 132 2.48 5.97 6.46
N THR A 133 2.28 7.14 5.88
CA THR A 133 2.97 7.55 4.65
C THR A 133 4.47 7.68 4.90
N ILE A 134 4.90 8.31 5.98
CA ILE A 134 6.34 8.47 6.30
C ILE A 134 7.02 7.12 6.49
N GLN A 135 6.36 6.16 7.14
CA GLN A 135 6.88 4.80 7.27
C GLN A 135 7.08 4.14 5.90
N THR A 136 6.19 4.42 4.94
CA THR A 136 6.35 3.97 3.55
C THR A 136 7.57 4.61 2.90
N HIS A 137 7.79 5.92 3.07
CA HIS A 137 9.01 6.59 2.58
C HIS A 137 10.27 6.00 3.21
N LYS A 138 10.29 5.81 4.53
CA LYS A 138 11.40 5.16 5.26
C LYS A 138 11.73 3.78 4.68
N ALA A 139 10.72 2.95 4.46
CA ALA A 139 10.89 1.62 3.87
C ALA A 139 11.40 1.70 2.42
N ALA A 140 10.88 2.63 1.63
CA ALA A 140 11.29 2.83 0.24
C ALA A 140 12.75 3.28 0.09
N LEU A 141 13.25 4.09 1.04
CA LEU A 141 14.62 4.64 1.01
C LEU A 141 15.67 3.66 1.54
N LYS A 142 15.30 2.72 2.42
CA LYS A 142 16.27 1.84 3.09
C LYS A 142 17.16 1.06 2.12
N ALA A 143 16.56 0.37 1.15
CA ALA A 143 17.30 -0.46 0.20
C ALA A 143 18.22 0.34 -0.75
N PRO A 144 17.75 1.39 -1.46
CA PRO A 144 18.62 2.15 -2.36
C PRO A 144 19.76 2.86 -1.62
N LEU A 145 19.51 3.41 -0.42
CA LEU A 145 20.56 4.08 0.35
C LEU A 145 21.61 3.10 0.87
N PHE A 146 21.18 1.91 1.31
CA PHE A 146 22.10 0.86 1.74
C PHE A 146 22.94 0.34 0.56
N CYS A 147 22.30 -0.07 -0.54
CA CYS A 147 23.01 -0.68 -1.67
C CYS A 147 23.82 0.33 -2.50
N GLY A 148 23.27 1.53 -2.74
CA GLY A 148 23.84 2.51 -3.67
C GLY A 148 24.68 3.60 -3.01
N CYS A 149 24.52 3.86 -1.71
CA CYS A 149 25.29 4.87 -0.98
C CYS A 149 26.14 4.30 0.15
N ASN A 150 26.06 2.99 0.39
CA ASN A 150 26.62 2.34 1.59
C ASN A 150 26.16 3.03 2.89
N LEU A 151 24.95 3.62 2.87
CA LEU A 151 24.41 4.38 4.00
C LEU A 151 23.50 3.46 4.82
N THR A 152 24.01 3.02 5.97
CA THR A 152 23.21 2.29 6.95
C THR A 152 22.46 3.29 7.82
N LEU A 153 21.13 3.28 7.74
CA LEU A 153 20.29 4.11 8.60
C LEU A 153 20.20 3.47 10.00
N ASP A 154 20.73 4.14 11.01
CA ASP A 154 20.60 3.70 12.41
C ASP A 154 19.13 3.78 12.83
N THR A 155 18.60 2.60 13.17
CA THR A 155 17.20 2.40 13.54
C THR A 155 16.81 3.19 14.79
N ARG A 156 17.74 3.45 15.72
CA ARG A 156 17.45 4.16 16.97
C ARG A 156 16.96 5.59 16.72
N TRP A 157 17.65 6.32 15.84
CA TRP A 157 17.26 7.69 15.50
C TRP A 157 15.93 7.74 14.76
N LEU A 158 15.70 6.78 13.84
CA LEU A 158 14.44 6.67 13.13
C LEU A 158 13.27 6.34 14.06
N ASP A 159 13.49 5.48 15.05
CA ASP A 159 12.46 5.09 16.02
C ASP A 159 12.15 6.22 17.01
N TRP A 160 13.17 6.96 17.46
CA TRP A 160 12.98 8.17 18.27
C TRP A 160 12.25 9.26 17.50
N LEU A 161 12.62 9.49 16.25
CA LEU A 161 11.94 10.45 15.37
C LEU A 161 10.48 10.04 15.13
N HIS A 162 10.23 8.76 14.86
CA HIS A 162 8.86 8.29 14.70
C HIS A 162 8.04 8.42 15.99
N ARG A 163 8.64 8.15 17.15
CA ARG A 163 7.99 8.34 18.45
C ARG A 163 7.67 9.81 18.70
N SER A 164 8.58 10.74 18.39
CA SER A 164 8.32 12.16 18.54
C SER A 164 7.18 12.62 17.64
N PHE A 165 7.16 12.16 16.39
CA PHE A 165 6.06 12.45 15.46
C PHE A 165 4.71 11.90 15.93
N PHE A 166 4.69 10.70 16.51
CA PHE A 166 3.49 10.12 17.10
C PHE A 166 2.97 10.94 18.28
N LEU A 167 3.87 11.43 19.15
CA LEU A 167 3.48 12.27 20.28
C LEU A 167 2.95 13.64 19.83
N GLN A 168 3.53 14.21 18.78
CA GLN A 168 3.08 15.49 18.20
C GLN A 168 1.74 15.36 17.46
N ARG A 169 1.52 14.23 16.78
CA ARG A 169 0.34 13.97 15.94
C ARG A 169 -0.21 12.57 16.22
N PRO A 170 -0.82 12.35 17.41
CA PRO A 170 -1.39 11.04 17.72
C PRO A 170 -2.48 10.70 16.70
N PRO A 171 -2.55 9.44 16.23
CA PRO A 171 -3.60 9.01 15.31
C PRO A 171 -4.97 9.25 15.95
N CYS A 172 -5.72 10.22 15.44
CA CYS A 172 -7.11 10.38 15.80
C CYS A 172 -7.87 9.16 15.29
N ARG A 173 -8.49 8.41 16.21
CA ARG A 173 -9.41 7.34 15.82
C ARG A 173 -10.55 8.00 15.07
N GLN A 174 -10.58 7.84 13.75
CA GLN A 174 -11.74 8.27 12.99
C GLN A 174 -12.94 7.47 13.48
N PRO A 175 -14.07 8.12 13.81
CA PRO A 175 -15.27 7.40 14.18
C PRO A 175 -15.58 6.45 13.04
N ARG A 176 -15.49 5.15 13.31
CA ARG A 176 -15.79 4.14 12.31
C ARG A 176 -17.26 4.35 11.95
N GLN A 177 -17.54 4.70 10.69
CA GLN A 177 -18.90 4.82 10.23
C GLN A 177 -19.54 3.44 10.30
N PHE A 178 -20.29 3.19 11.37
CA PHE A 178 -21.12 2.01 11.48
C PHE A 178 -22.33 2.22 10.60
N TRP A 179 -22.27 1.66 9.39
CA TRP A 179 -23.42 1.57 8.53
C TRP A 179 -24.43 0.63 9.19
N SER A 180 -25.54 1.18 9.69
CA SER A 180 -26.65 0.37 10.13
C SER A 180 -27.29 -0.26 8.89
N LEU A 181 -27.20 -1.59 8.79
CA LEU A 181 -27.81 -2.33 7.68
C LEU A 181 -29.29 -1.94 7.54
N GLY A 182 -30.04 -1.91 8.65
CA GLY A 182 -31.45 -1.53 8.67
C GLY A 182 -31.71 -0.12 8.13
N LYS A 183 -30.90 0.87 8.53
CA LYS A 183 -31.03 2.25 7.99
C LYS A 183 -30.68 2.30 6.50
N SER A 184 -29.64 1.58 6.09
CA SER A 184 -29.21 1.55 4.68
C SER A 184 -30.22 0.84 3.77
N THR A 185 -30.78 -0.31 4.20
CA THR A 185 -31.83 -1.01 3.46
C THR A 185 -33.14 -0.24 3.48
N GLY A 186 -33.45 0.41 4.60
CA GLY A 186 -34.58 1.32 4.72
C GLY A 186 -34.46 2.43 3.68
N PHE A 187 -33.36 3.17 3.68
CA PHE A 187 -33.08 4.23 2.70
C PHE A 187 -33.12 3.74 1.25
N LEU A 188 -32.57 2.55 0.96
CA LEU A 188 -32.61 1.98 -0.39
C LEU A 188 -34.00 1.53 -0.82
N GLY A 189 -34.90 1.26 0.14
CA GLY A 189 -36.28 0.85 -0.04
C GLY A 189 -37.29 2.01 -0.02
N THR A 190 -36.99 3.13 0.63
CA THR A 190 -37.88 4.30 0.64
C THR A 190 -37.91 4.93 -0.76
N SER A 191 -39.10 5.20 -1.30
CA SER A 191 -39.32 5.88 -2.59
C SER A 191 -38.98 7.38 -2.54
N ALA A 192 -38.04 7.78 -1.70
CA ALA A 192 -37.58 9.17 -1.60
C ALA A 192 -36.88 9.64 -2.89
N VAL A 193 -36.50 8.70 -3.76
CA VAL A 193 -36.24 8.99 -5.18
C VAL A 193 -37.60 8.89 -5.90
N PRO A 194 -38.08 9.97 -6.55
CA PRO A 194 -39.43 10.04 -7.13
C PRO A 194 -39.72 8.82 -8.01
N ASN A 195 -41.00 8.41 -8.05
CA ASN A 195 -41.64 7.22 -8.67
C ASN A 195 -41.26 6.91 -10.14
N ILE A 196 -39.97 6.85 -10.43
CA ILE A 196 -39.39 6.43 -11.69
C ILE A 196 -38.89 5.01 -11.41
N ALA A 197 -39.36 4.06 -12.21
CA ALA A 197 -38.87 2.69 -12.15
C ALA A 197 -37.33 2.72 -12.16
N PRO A 198 -36.65 2.14 -11.16
CA PRO A 198 -35.21 2.29 -11.04
C PRO A 198 -34.55 1.70 -12.27
N SER A 199 -33.61 2.44 -12.85
CA SER A 199 -32.88 1.95 -14.02
C SER A 199 -32.10 0.68 -13.66
N LYS A 200 -31.81 -0.16 -14.66
CA LYS A 200 -30.97 -1.37 -14.45
C LYS A 200 -29.64 -1.03 -13.79
N ASP A 201 -29.04 0.12 -14.11
CA ASP A 201 -27.81 0.60 -13.49
C ASP A 201 -28.00 0.95 -12.00
N GLN A 202 -29.11 1.60 -11.64
CA GLN A 202 -29.43 1.88 -10.24
C GLN A 202 -29.63 0.60 -9.44
N LEU A 203 -30.38 -0.38 -9.99
CA LEU A 203 -30.56 -1.68 -9.35
C LEU A 203 -29.23 -2.42 -9.17
N PHE A 204 -28.35 -2.37 -10.18
CA PHE A 204 -27.01 -2.94 -10.09
C PHE A 204 -26.16 -2.28 -9.00
N ARG A 205 -26.13 -0.94 -8.93
CA ARG A 205 -25.41 -0.21 -7.86
C ARG A 205 -25.95 -0.53 -6.48
N LYS A 206 -27.27 -0.63 -6.31
CA LYS A 206 -27.91 -1.06 -5.05
C LYS A 206 -27.48 -2.48 -4.67
N ALA A 207 -27.52 -3.41 -5.60
CA ALA A 207 -27.09 -4.79 -5.38
C ALA A 207 -25.59 -4.88 -5.04
N LEU A 208 -24.74 -4.13 -5.75
CA LEU A 208 -23.30 -4.07 -5.49
C LEU A 208 -23.00 -3.48 -4.10
N PHE A 209 -23.68 -2.39 -3.71
CA PHE A 209 -23.55 -1.80 -2.38
C PHE A 209 -23.96 -2.77 -1.28
N LEU A 210 -25.11 -3.44 -1.42
CA LEU A 210 -25.56 -4.43 -0.43
C LEU A 210 -24.61 -5.63 -0.35
N THR A 211 -24.08 -6.07 -1.49
CA THR A 211 -23.07 -7.14 -1.55
C THR A 211 -21.79 -6.71 -0.82
N ALA A 212 -21.30 -5.49 -1.08
CA ALA A 212 -20.14 -4.93 -0.40
C ALA A 212 -20.36 -4.85 1.12
N LEU A 213 -21.53 -4.35 1.54
CA LEU A 213 -21.89 -4.17 2.94
C LEU A 213 -22.02 -5.51 3.68
N TYR A 214 -22.57 -6.54 3.03
CA TYR A 214 -22.78 -7.85 3.66
C TYR A 214 -21.53 -8.72 3.68
N SER A 215 -20.69 -8.63 2.65
CA SER A 215 -19.50 -9.48 2.50
C SER A 215 -18.25 -8.94 3.20
N ASP A 216 -18.24 -7.66 3.61
CA ASP A 216 -17.07 -6.94 4.11
C ASP A 216 -15.84 -7.06 3.17
N MET A 217 -16.10 -7.26 1.87
CA MET A 217 -15.07 -7.41 0.85
C MET A 217 -14.56 -6.05 0.39
N ARG A 218 -13.24 -5.98 0.15
CA ARG A 218 -12.61 -4.80 -0.45
C ARG A 218 -13.11 -4.62 -1.88
N ALA A 219 -13.09 -3.37 -2.38
CA ALA A 219 -13.49 -3.05 -3.74
C ALA A 219 -12.79 -3.90 -4.82
N SER A 220 -11.48 -4.17 -4.65
CA SER A 220 -10.74 -5.02 -5.58
C SER A 220 -11.19 -6.48 -5.57
N GLN A 221 -11.66 -6.98 -4.43
CA GLN A 221 -12.20 -8.34 -4.32
C GLN A 221 -13.59 -8.41 -4.93
N LEU A 222 -14.43 -7.38 -4.72
CA LEU A 222 -15.73 -7.25 -5.37
C LEU A 222 -15.58 -7.18 -6.90
N HIS A 223 -14.59 -6.44 -7.39
CA HIS A 223 -14.28 -6.37 -8.82
C HIS A 223 -13.80 -7.70 -9.38
N ALA A 224 -13.08 -8.48 -8.58
CA ALA A 224 -12.60 -9.81 -8.96
C ALA A 224 -13.68 -10.90 -8.87
N LEU A 225 -14.90 -10.58 -8.44
CA LEU A 225 -16.00 -11.55 -8.43
C LEU A 225 -16.34 -11.93 -9.87
N SER A 226 -16.03 -13.18 -10.22
CA SER A 226 -16.47 -13.79 -11.47
C SER A 226 -17.82 -14.48 -11.26
N ARG A 227 -18.65 -14.46 -12.29
CA ARG A 227 -19.89 -15.25 -12.31
C ARG A 227 -19.51 -16.67 -12.67
N HIS A 228 -19.85 -17.61 -11.80
CA HIS A 228 -19.70 -19.02 -12.11
C HIS A 228 -21.05 -19.56 -12.60
N ALA A 229 -21.09 -20.11 -13.82
CA ALA A 229 -22.34 -20.49 -14.50
C ALA A 229 -23.26 -21.40 -13.66
N ILE A 230 -22.66 -22.31 -12.89
CA ILE A 230 -23.38 -23.25 -12.00
C ILE A 230 -24.15 -22.53 -10.87
N TRP A 231 -23.68 -21.36 -10.42
CA TRP A 231 -24.23 -20.67 -9.24
C TRP A 231 -25.03 -19.41 -9.62
N THR A 232 -25.11 -19.07 -10.90
CA THR A 232 -25.89 -17.94 -11.41
C THR A 232 -27.03 -18.44 -12.29
N ILE A 233 -28.19 -18.69 -11.69
CA ILE A 233 -29.44 -18.94 -12.42
C ILE A 233 -30.15 -17.60 -12.57
N PHE A 234 -30.31 -17.12 -13.80
CA PHE A 234 -31.21 -16.01 -14.08
C PHE A 234 -32.62 -16.57 -14.11
N ALA A 235 -33.53 -15.99 -13.32
CA ALA A 235 -34.95 -16.23 -13.53
C ALA A 235 -35.29 -15.67 -14.92
N THR A 236 -35.58 -16.55 -15.88
CA THR A 236 -36.22 -16.11 -17.12
C THR A 236 -37.58 -15.60 -16.72
N ASN A 237 -37.83 -14.30 -16.94
CA ASN A 237 -39.18 -13.77 -16.88
C ASN A 237 -39.87 -14.21 -18.17
N ASP A 238 -40.17 -15.50 -18.28
CA ASP A 238 -41.08 -16.00 -19.31
C ASP A 238 -42.49 -15.65 -18.81
N ALA A 239 -42.97 -14.50 -19.26
CA ALA A 239 -44.35 -14.06 -19.21
C ALA A 239 -44.82 -13.84 -20.64
#